data_AF-A0A7Y5EDG0-F1
#
_entry.id   AF-A0A7Y5EDG0-F1
#
_cell.length_a   1.000
_cell.length_b   1.000
_cell.length_c   1.000
_cell.angle_alpha   90.00
_cell.angle_beta   90.00
_cell.angle_gamma   90.00
#
_symmetry.space_group_name_H-M   'P 1'
#
loop_
_entity.id
_entity.type
_entity.pdbx_description
1 polymer ?
#
loop_
_entity_poly.entity_id
_entity_poly.type
_entity_poly.pdbx_seq_one_letter_code
_entity_poly.pdbx_strand_id
1 'polypeptide(L)'
;QRFGGRFSMIGNLAHLGLAYLKIDGSYIRNIDHEQHKRLFIEAIQRAAHSIDLPLIAERVETEGERRVLKEMGVGGIQGQLVGEPAPWR
;
A
#
# COMPACT_ATOMS: atom_id res chain seq x y z
N GLN A 1 -6.65 1.73 10.28
CA GLN A 1 -5.60 2.67 10.71
C GLN A 1 -4.73 2.99 9.49
N ARG A 2 -4.45 4.26 9.23
CA ARG A 2 -3.58 4.69 8.12
C ARG A 2 -2.12 4.52 8.55
N PHE A 3 -1.40 3.60 7.92
CA PHE A 3 0.00 3.28 8.28
C PHE A 3 0.96 4.04 7.37
N GLY A 4 2.05 4.57 7.95
CA GLY A 4 3.07 5.34 7.23
C GLY A 4 4.12 6.05 8.10
N GLY A 5 3.77 6.43 9.34
CA GLY A 5 4.67 7.20 10.22
C GLY A 5 5.42 6.41 11.31
N ARG A 6 5.15 5.11 11.49
CA ARG A 6 5.68 4.31 12.63
C ARG A 6 6.19 2.93 12.22
N PHE A 7 7.24 2.91 11.41
CA PHE A 7 7.92 1.69 10.94
C PHE A 7 8.45 0.81 12.09
N SER A 8 8.74 1.40 13.26
CA SER A 8 9.20 0.70 14.47
C SER A 8 8.21 -0.33 15.03
N MET A 9 6.98 -0.40 14.52
CA MET A 9 5.98 -1.39 14.96
C MET A 9 5.88 -2.62 14.05
N ILE A 10 6.62 -2.71 12.94
CA ILE A 10 6.54 -3.88 12.03
C ILE A 10 6.84 -5.20 12.75
N GLY A 11 7.81 -5.22 13.66
CA GLY A 11 8.09 -6.42 14.48
C GLY A 11 6.90 -6.86 15.35
N ASN A 12 6.09 -5.90 15.82
CA ASN A 12 4.86 -6.20 16.56
C ASN A 12 3.73 -6.66 15.62
N LEU A 13 3.70 -6.20 14.36
CA LEU A 13 2.67 -6.61 13.39
C LEU A 13 2.70 -8.12 13.13
N ALA A 14 3.89 -8.74 13.11
CA ALA A 14 4.04 -10.18 12.95
C ALA A 14 3.27 -10.98 14.02
N HIS A 15 3.13 -10.44 15.23
CA HIS A 15 2.46 -11.11 16.35
C HIS A 15 0.95 -10.87 16.39
N LEU A 16 0.45 -9.89 15.63
CA LEU A 16 -0.98 -9.52 15.62
C LEU A 16 -1.82 -10.39 14.68
N GLY A 17 -1.20 -11.23 13.83
CA GLY A 17 -1.91 -12.10 12.89
C GLY A 17 -2.80 -11.32 11.92
N LEU A 18 -2.36 -10.13 11.48
CA LEU A 18 -3.14 -9.31 10.57
C LEU A 18 -3.23 -9.95 9.18
N ALA A 19 -4.41 -9.88 8.57
CA ALA A 19 -4.62 -10.40 7.21
C ALA A 19 -3.97 -9.53 6.13
N TYR A 20 -3.85 -8.21 6.37
CA TYR A 20 -3.25 -7.26 5.44
C TYR A 20 -2.96 -5.92 6.14
N LEU A 21 -2.15 -5.09 5.50
CA LEU A 21 -1.89 -3.72 5.91
C LEU A 21 -2.26 -2.73 4.80
N LYS A 22 -3.07 -1.73 5.14
CA LYS A 22 -3.41 -0.65 4.21
C LYS A 22 -2.41 0.50 4.30
N ILE A 23 -1.91 0.93 3.14
CA ILE A 23 -0.99 2.06 3.00
C ILE A 23 -1.77 3.31 2.65
N ASP A 24 -1.52 4.39 3.39
CA ASP A 24 -2.19 5.67 3.17
C ASP A 24 -1.87 6.24 1.79
N GLY A 25 -2.90 6.77 1.12
CA GLY A 25 -2.80 7.31 -0.23
C GLY A 25 -1.82 8.47 -0.40
N SER A 26 -1.43 9.16 0.67
CA SER A 26 -0.38 10.19 0.59
C SER A 26 0.98 9.66 0.11
N TYR A 27 1.27 8.37 0.36
CA TYR A 27 2.47 7.69 -0.14
C TYR A 27 2.28 7.10 -1.54
N ILE A 28 1.04 6.99 -1.99
CA ILE A 28 0.67 6.37 -3.28
C ILE A 28 0.52 7.41 -4.38
N ARG A 29 -0.03 8.58 -4.04
CA ARG A 29 -0.27 9.66 -4.98
C ARG A 29 1.03 10.04 -5.70
N ASN A 30 1.00 10.06 -7.03
CA ASN A 30 2.15 10.34 -7.90
C ASN A 30 3.37 9.41 -7.69
N ILE A 31 3.19 8.20 -7.15
CA ILE A 31 4.30 7.26 -6.94
C ILE A 31 5.02 6.92 -8.26
N ASP A 32 4.35 7.04 -9.39
CA ASP A 32 4.89 6.89 -10.73
C ASP A 32 5.76 8.07 -11.20
N HIS A 33 5.75 9.20 -10.50
CA HIS A 33 6.58 10.35 -10.81
C HIS A 33 7.59 10.68 -9.69
N GLU A 34 7.36 10.19 -8.47
CA GLU A 34 8.12 10.54 -7.29
C GLU A 34 8.97 9.36 -6.78
N GLN A 35 10.25 9.32 -7.17
CA GLN A 35 11.16 8.21 -6.84
C GLN A 35 11.31 7.93 -5.34
N HIS A 36 11.27 8.97 -4.50
CA HIS A 36 11.38 8.80 -3.04
C HIS A 36 10.18 8.02 -2.46
N LYS A 37 8.97 8.20 -3.00
CA LYS A 37 7.80 7.40 -2.65
C LYS A 37 7.96 5.94 -3.08
N ARG A 38 8.48 5.71 -4.28
CA ARG A 38 8.78 4.35 -4.78
C ARG A 38 9.71 3.59 -3.84
N LEU A 39 10.84 4.20 -3.49
CA LEU A 39 11.84 3.61 -2.59
C LEU A 39 11.25 3.30 -1.21
N PHE A 40 10.42 4.19 -0.69
CA PHE A 40 9.76 4.00 0.59
C PHE A 40 8.78 2.82 0.56
N ILE A 41 7.89 2.75 -0.45
CA ILE A 41 6.94 1.64 -0.60
C ILE A 41 7.66 0.31 -0.84
N GLU A 42 8.74 0.31 -1.62
CA GLU A 42 9.56 -0.89 -1.82
C GLU A 42 10.20 -1.40 -0.52
N ALA A 43 10.65 -0.51 0.35
CA ALA A 43 11.16 -0.89 1.68
C ALA A 43 10.07 -1.48 2.57
N ILE A 44 8.87 -0.88 2.58
CA ILE A 44 7.73 -1.40 3.33
C ILE A 44 7.30 -2.77 2.79
N GLN A 45 7.20 -2.90 1.47
CA GLN A 45 6.83 -4.15 0.82
C GLN A 45 7.79 -5.28 1.18
N ARG A 46 9.10 -5.03 1.15
CA ARG A 46 10.10 -6.03 1.57
C ARG A 46 9.93 -6.44 3.03
N ALA A 47 9.73 -5.47 3.93
CA ALA A 47 9.52 -5.77 5.34
C ALA A 47 8.22 -6.55 5.59
N ALA A 48 7.11 -6.14 4.97
CA ALA A 48 5.81 -6.80 5.11
C ALA A 48 5.82 -8.22 4.51
N HIS A 49 6.48 -8.41 3.37
CA HIS A 49 6.64 -9.72 2.75
C HIS A 49 7.45 -10.69 3.63
N SER A 50 8.42 -10.19 4.41
CA SER A 50 9.21 -11.05 5.32
C SER A 50 8.41 -11.65 6.48
N ILE A 51 7.20 -11.15 6.73
CA ILE A 51 6.29 -11.62 7.78
C ILE A 51 4.93 -12.08 7.20
N ASP A 52 4.89 -12.42 5.92
CA ASP A 52 3.69 -12.86 5.19
C ASP A 52 2.49 -11.91 5.34
N LEU A 53 2.74 -10.60 5.36
CA LEU A 53 1.71 -9.56 5.51
C LEU A 53 1.45 -8.84 4.18
N PRO A 54 0.35 -9.13 3.48
CA PRO A 54 0.01 -8.45 2.23
C PRO A 54 -0.24 -6.94 2.41
N LEU A 55 0.20 -6.15 1.44
CA LEU A 55 -0.11 -4.72 1.38
C LEU A 55 -1.29 -4.41 0.45
N ILE A 56 -2.10 -3.43 0.84
CA ILE A 56 -3.14 -2.82 0.02
C ILE A 56 -2.90 -1.32 -0.06
N ALA A 57 -2.77 -0.77 -1.27
CA ALA A 57 -2.63 0.67 -1.48
C ALA A 57 -4.00 1.37 -1.49
N GLU A 58 -4.16 2.44 -0.72
CA GLU A 58 -5.36 3.28 -0.75
C GLU A 58 -5.21 4.48 -1.68
N ARG A 59 -6.36 5.00 -2.16
CA ARG A 59 -6.48 6.18 -3.03
C ARG A 59 -5.63 6.10 -4.30
N VAL A 60 -5.63 4.95 -4.96
CA VAL A 60 -5.10 4.82 -6.33
C VAL A 60 -6.05 5.50 -7.30
N GLU A 61 -5.55 6.52 -8.00
CA GLU A 61 -6.35 7.39 -8.88
C GLU A 61 -5.93 7.25 -10.35
N THR A 62 -4.69 6.82 -10.63
CA THR A 62 -4.18 6.71 -12.00
C THR A 62 -3.66 5.32 -12.38
N GLU A 63 -3.69 5.00 -13.67
CA GLU A 63 -3.11 3.74 -14.18
C GLU A 63 -1.58 3.70 -14.02
N GLY A 64 -0.92 4.86 -14.00
CA GLY A 64 0.51 4.97 -13.73
C GLY A 64 0.85 4.50 -12.31
N GLU A 65 0.13 4.99 -11.31
CA GLU A 65 0.24 4.55 -9.92
C GLU A 65 -0.02 3.04 -9.79
N ARG A 66 -1.12 2.54 -10.39
CA ARG A 66 -1.46 1.11 -10.40
C ARG A 66 -0.33 0.25 -10.97
N ARG A 67 0.27 0.68 -12.09
CA ARG A 67 1.34 -0.07 -12.75
C ARG A 67 2.56 -0.21 -11.82
N VAL A 68 3.00 0.89 -11.22
CA VAL A 68 4.13 0.88 -10.29
C VAL A 68 3.85 0.00 -9.07
N LEU A 69 2.66 0.10 -8.49
CA LEU A 69 2.27 -0.74 -7.36
C LEU A 69 2.25 -2.23 -7.71
N LYS A 70 1.76 -2.57 -8.91
CA LYS A 70 1.77 -3.95 -9.42
C LYS A 70 3.19 -4.47 -9.63
N GLU A 71 4.08 -3.66 -10.20
CA GLU A 71 5.50 -4.00 -10.39
C GLU A 71 6.23 -4.23 -9.07
N MET A 72 5.86 -3.47 -8.03
CA MET A 72 6.38 -3.66 -6.67
C MET A 72 5.79 -4.88 -5.95
N GLY A 73 4.79 -5.54 -6.51
CA GLY A 73 4.13 -6.70 -5.87
C GLY A 73 3.15 -6.34 -4.77
N VAL A 74 2.60 -5.12 -4.76
CA VAL A 74 1.52 -4.75 -3.84
C VAL A 74 0.28 -5.59 -4.15
N GLY A 75 -0.24 -6.29 -3.13
CA GLY A 75 -1.24 -7.34 -3.28
C GLY A 75 -2.67 -6.85 -3.57
N GLY A 76 -2.97 -5.57 -3.32
CA GLY A 76 -4.27 -5.01 -3.62
C GLY A 76 -4.26 -3.48 -3.76
N ILE A 77 -5.31 -2.96 -4.39
CA ILE A 77 -5.52 -1.52 -4.55
C ILE A 77 -6.96 -1.14 -4.21
N GLN A 78 -7.13 0.07 -3.71
CA GLN A 78 -8.42 0.74 -3.52
C GLN A 78 -8.27 2.19 -3.96
N GLY A 79 -9.24 2.72 -4.70
CA GLY A 79 -9.27 4.13 -5.06
C GLY A 79 -10.23 4.41 -6.21
N GLN A 80 -10.32 5.69 -6.61
CA GLN A 80 -11.25 6.15 -7.64
C GLN A 80 -11.02 5.45 -8.99
N LEU A 81 -9.78 5.00 -9.26
CA LEU A 81 -9.46 4.20 -10.44
C LEU A 81 -10.27 2.89 -10.50
N VAL A 82 -10.54 2.28 -9.34
CA VAL A 82 -11.32 1.03 -9.24
C VAL A 82 -12.82 1.31 -9.24
N GLY A 83 -13.22 2.43 -8.64
CA GLY A 83 -14.60 2.88 -8.58
C GLY A 83 -14.84 3.77 -7.36
N GLU A 84 -15.81 4.67 -7.49
CA GLU A 84 -16.27 5.49 -6.38
C GLU A 84 -17.07 4.66 -5.36
N PRO A 85 -17.07 5.06 -4.07
CA PRO A 85 -17.95 4.44 -3.07
C PRO A 85 -19.42 4.48 -3.52
N ALA A 86 -20.06 3.32 -3.53
CA ALA A 86 -21.45 3.17 -3.92
C ALA A 86 -22.15 2.17 -2.99
N PRO A 87 -23.48 2.23 -2.87
CA PRO A 87 -24.25 1.22 -2.15
C PRO A 87 -24.00 -0.19 -2.70
N TRP A 88 -24.00 -1.17 -1.80
CA TRP A 88 -23.93 -2.58 -2.19
C TRP A 88 -25.16 -2.95 -3.02
N ARG A 89 -24.94 -3.63 -4.15
CA ARG A 89 -25.99 -4.16 -5.03
C ARG A 89 -25.98 -5.68 -5.00
#